data_AF-A0AAU3FS34-F1
#
_entry.id   AF-A0AAU3FS34-F1
#
_cell.length_a   1.000
_cell.length_b   1.000
_cell.length_c   1.000
_cell.angle_alpha   90.00
_cell.angle_beta   90.00
_cell.angle_gamma   90.00
#
_symmetry.space_group_name_H-M   'P 1'
#
loop_
_entity.id
_entity.type
_entity.pdbx_description
1 polymer ?
#
loop_
_entity_poly.entity_id
_entity_poly.type
_entity_poly.pdbx_seq_one_letter_code
_entity_poly.pdbx_strand_id
1 'polypeptide(L)'
;MDLTPYVASLGRELLTAVETGGDNDTALIERLTVSMESAIRLALLEALSAAADEITRELAPGSVQVRLRGRDPEFVVAPHQVEQSREDPTDRGAAPADDAAMGFEDGATTRINVRLPEQLKAAVEEAAGKEGRSVNAWLVRAASTALRASERDHVSDRRGKPSAQRYTGWAR
;
A
#
# COMPACT_ATOMS: atom_id res chain seq x y z
N MET A 1 -15.03 5.80 12.93
CA MET A 1 -16.18 5.01 13.39
C MET A 1 -16.89 5.83 14.44
N ASP A 2 -18.19 6.08 14.27
CA ASP A 2 -18.98 6.79 15.27
C ASP A 2 -19.43 5.81 16.37
N LEU A 3 -19.01 6.09 17.61
CA LEU A 3 -19.39 5.29 18.79
C LEU A 3 -20.72 5.70 19.42
N THR A 4 -21.26 6.86 19.05
CA THR A 4 -22.51 7.41 19.61
C THR A 4 -23.69 6.44 19.56
N PRO A 5 -23.99 5.72 18.46
CA PRO A 5 -25.11 4.79 18.44
C PRO A 5 -24.91 3.60 19.40
N TYR A 6 -23.68 3.13 19.56
CA TYR A 6 -23.36 2.02 20.47
C TYR A 6 -23.53 2.46 21.92
N VAL A 7 -22.94 3.60 22.28
CA VAL A 7 -23.07 4.14 23.64
C VAL A 7 -24.53 4.44 23.99
N ALA A 8 -25.30 5.00 23.05
CA ALA A 8 -26.73 5.23 23.24
C ALA A 8 -27.54 3.94 23.40
N SER A 9 -27.18 2.86 22.69
CA SER A 9 -27.83 1.55 22.85
C SER A 9 -27.57 0.96 24.23
N LEU A 10 -26.30 0.94 24.67
CA LEU A 10 -25.95 0.45 26.00
C LEU A 10 -26.62 1.27 27.10
N GLY A 11 -26.69 2.60 26.95
CA GLY A 11 -27.39 3.47 27.89
C GLY A 11 -28.88 3.14 28.01
N ARG A 12 -29.57 2.86 26.89
CA ARG A 12 -30.98 2.46 26.89
C ARG A 12 -31.21 1.07 27.50
N GLU A 13 -30.34 0.11 27.20
CA GLU A 13 -30.41 -1.23 27.77
C GLU A 13 -30.23 -1.19 29.29
N LEU A 14 -29.30 -0.36 29.77
CA LEU A 14 -29.07 -0.18 31.19
C LEU A 14 -30.25 0.51 31.88
N LEU A 15 -30.86 1.52 31.25
CA LEU A 15 -32.10 2.15 31.72
C LEU A 15 -33.23 1.12 31.86
N THR A 16 -33.42 0.27 30.84
CA THR A 16 -34.43 -0.80 30.85
C THR A 16 -34.22 -1.77 32.01
N ALA A 17 -32.96 -2.14 32.29
CA ALA A 17 -32.62 -3.02 33.39
C ALA A 17 -32.87 -2.37 34.77
N VAL A 18 -32.62 -1.07 34.90
CA VAL A 18 -32.89 -0.30 36.13
C VAL A 18 -34.39 -0.17 36.37
N GLU A 19 -35.19 0.13 35.34
CA GLU A 19 -36.65 0.24 35.45
C GLU A 19 -37.32 -1.06 35.94
N THR A 20 -36.77 -2.23 35.59
CA THR A 20 -37.26 -3.51 36.12
C THR A 20 -36.94 -3.77 37.61
N GLY A 21 -36.12 -2.92 38.24
CA GLY A 21 -35.60 -3.08 39.59
C GLY A 21 -36.40 -2.44 40.74
N GLY A 22 -37.54 -1.76 40.49
CA GLY A 22 -38.36 -1.10 41.51
C GLY A 22 -38.27 0.43 41.51
N ASP A 23 -38.85 1.10 42.52
CA ASP A 23 -39.07 2.56 42.65
C ASP A 23 -37.81 3.40 42.40
N ASN A 24 -37.50 3.66 41.14
CA ASN A 24 -36.37 4.47 40.74
C ASN A 24 -36.82 5.88 40.37
N ASP A 25 -36.12 6.85 40.94
CA ASP A 25 -36.36 8.26 40.71
C ASP A 25 -35.84 8.63 39.31
N THR A 26 -36.74 8.91 38.35
CA THR A 26 -36.42 9.12 36.93
C THR A 26 -35.30 10.16 36.73
N ALA A 27 -35.30 11.21 37.55
CA ALA A 27 -34.27 12.27 37.51
C ALA A 27 -32.87 11.76 37.90
N LEU A 28 -32.79 10.77 38.79
CA LEU A 28 -31.54 10.13 39.16
C LEU A 28 -31.00 9.28 38.00
N ILE A 29 -31.89 8.56 37.32
CA ILE A 29 -31.50 7.69 36.21
C ILE A 29 -30.98 8.50 35.02
N GLU A 30 -31.68 9.57 34.64
CA GLU A 30 -31.25 10.45 33.54
C GLU A 30 -29.85 11.04 33.80
N ARG A 31 -29.59 11.46 35.05
CA ARG A 31 -28.28 11.97 35.46
C ARG A 31 -27.20 10.90 35.44
N LEU A 32 -27.56 9.66 35.79
CA LEU A 32 -26.67 8.50 35.72
C LEU A 32 -26.30 8.19 34.26
N THR A 33 -27.27 8.22 33.34
CA THR A 33 -27.05 7.97 31.91
C THR A 33 -26.05 8.96 31.31
N VAL A 34 -26.22 10.26 31.59
CA VAL A 34 -25.30 11.30 31.11
C VAL A 34 -23.90 11.12 31.69
N SER A 35 -23.79 10.73 32.96
CA SER A 35 -22.50 10.47 33.63
C SER A 35 -21.78 9.25 33.04
N MET A 36 -22.53 8.18 32.73
CA MET A 36 -21.99 6.92 32.25
C MET A 36 -21.59 6.94 30.77
N GLU A 37 -22.13 7.87 29.96
CA GLU A 37 -21.81 7.97 28.53
C GLU A 37 -20.29 8.04 28.28
N SER A 38 -19.59 8.85 29.09
CA SER A 38 -18.14 9.01 28.98
C SER A 38 -17.39 7.75 29.39
N ALA A 39 -17.85 7.05 30.43
CA ALA A 39 -17.23 5.82 30.93
C ALA A 39 -17.41 4.66 29.94
N ILE A 40 -18.61 4.49 29.37
CA ILE A 40 -18.90 3.47 28.35
C ILE A 40 -18.06 3.73 27.11
N ARG A 41 -17.98 4.98 26.65
CA ARG A 41 -17.16 5.34 25.49
C ARG A 41 -15.69 5.02 25.73
N LEU A 42 -15.15 5.35 26.91
CA LEU A 42 -13.77 5.03 27.26
C LEU A 42 -13.53 3.51 27.25
N ALA A 43 -14.41 2.73 27.88
CA ALA A 43 -14.30 1.27 27.90
C ALA A 43 -14.35 0.66 26.49
N LEU A 44 -15.18 1.19 25.59
CA LEU A 44 -15.21 0.76 24.19
C LEU A 44 -13.90 1.08 23.47
N LEU A 45 -13.31 2.25 23.71
CA LEU A 45 -12.02 2.61 23.12
C LEU A 45 -10.91 1.69 23.62
N GLU A 46 -10.87 1.40 24.93
CA GLU A 46 -9.91 0.45 25.51
C GLU A 46 -10.06 -0.94 24.92
N ALA A 47 -11.29 -1.44 24.76
CA ALA A 47 -11.57 -2.73 24.16
C ALA A 47 -11.13 -2.80 22.68
N LEU A 48 -11.39 -1.74 21.89
CA LEU A 48 -10.96 -1.66 20.49
C LEU A 48 -9.44 -1.61 20.37
N SER A 49 -8.76 -0.89 21.27
CA SER A 49 -7.29 -0.85 21.32
C SER A 49 -6.70 -2.22 21.66
N ALA A 50 -7.23 -2.90 22.68
CA ALA A 50 -6.78 -4.24 23.05
C ALA A 50 -6.98 -5.26 21.92
N ALA A 51 -8.14 -5.20 21.24
CA ALA A 51 -8.42 -6.05 20.09
C ALA A 51 -7.46 -5.78 18.92
N ALA A 52 -7.10 -4.52 18.66
CA ALA A 52 -6.14 -4.17 17.63
C ALA A 52 -4.73 -4.70 17.93
N ASP A 53 -4.32 -4.71 19.20
CA ASP A 53 -3.04 -5.28 19.63
C ASP A 53 -3.02 -6.80 19.44
N GLU A 54 -4.10 -7.50 19.77
CA GLU A 54 -4.25 -8.94 19.55
C GLU A 54 -4.17 -9.27 18.06
N ILE A 55 -4.94 -8.57 17.22
CA ILE A 55 -4.91 -8.76 15.76
C ILE A 55 -3.52 -8.46 15.20
N THR A 56 -2.84 -7.42 15.68
CA THR A 56 -1.48 -7.07 15.23
C THR A 56 -0.47 -8.17 15.49
N ARG A 57 -0.59 -8.88 16.61
CA ARG A 57 0.29 -10.02 16.91
C ARG A 57 0.09 -11.17 15.93
N GLU A 58 -1.13 -11.43 15.52
CA GLU A 58 -1.46 -12.50 14.58
C GLU A 58 -1.21 -12.11 13.10
N LEU A 59 -1.29 -10.82 12.77
CA LEU A 59 -1.18 -10.31 11.40
C LEU A 59 0.27 -10.11 10.91
N ALA A 60 1.29 -10.40 11.72
CA ALA A 60 2.69 -10.14 11.37
C ALA A 60 3.06 -10.72 9.98
N PRO A 61 3.73 -9.94 9.10
CA PRO A 61 4.42 -8.68 9.36
C PRO A 61 3.56 -7.39 9.19
N GLY A 62 2.24 -7.52 9.02
CA GLY A 62 1.30 -6.39 9.03
C GLY A 62 0.94 -5.94 10.45
N SER A 63 0.27 -4.80 10.58
CA SER A 63 -0.27 -4.32 11.86
C SER A 63 -1.63 -3.63 11.69
N VAL A 64 -2.42 -3.62 12.75
CA VAL A 64 -3.69 -2.90 12.85
C VAL A 64 -3.60 -1.96 14.04
N GLN A 65 -3.84 -0.68 13.82
CA GLN A 65 -3.80 0.34 14.86
C GLN A 65 -5.13 1.07 14.93
N VAL A 66 -5.49 1.56 16.12
CA VAL A 66 -6.63 2.46 16.30
C VAL A 66 -6.13 3.89 16.41
N ARG A 67 -6.59 4.77 15.52
CA ARG A 67 -6.29 6.20 15.55
C ARG A 67 -7.56 6.98 15.85
N LEU A 68 -7.48 8.00 16.70
CA LEU A 68 -8.60 8.89 16.97
C LEU A 68 -8.59 10.07 16.00
N ARG A 69 -9.74 10.34 15.38
CA ARG A 69 -10.05 11.60 14.69
C ARG A 69 -11.11 12.33 15.49
N GLY A 70 -10.68 13.32 16.29
CA GLY A 70 -11.56 13.91 17.29
C GLY A 70 -11.98 12.86 18.32
N ARG A 71 -13.25 12.48 18.32
CA ARG A 71 -13.82 11.45 19.22
C ARG A 71 -14.09 10.11 18.53
N ASP A 72 -13.81 10.01 17.25
CA ASP A 72 -14.15 8.85 16.43
C ASP A 72 -12.92 7.98 16.18
N PRO A 73 -12.90 6.71 16.64
CA PRO A 73 -11.81 5.79 16.33
C PRO A 73 -11.83 5.34 14.87
N GLU A 74 -10.65 5.20 14.29
CA GLU A 74 -10.41 4.75 12.91
C GLU A 74 -9.37 3.63 12.96
N PHE A 75 -9.68 2.48 12.35
CA PHE A 75 -8.70 1.41 12.18
C PHE A 75 -7.79 1.75 11.01
N VAL A 76 -6.49 1.77 11.27
CA VAL A 76 -5.44 1.89 10.28
C VAL A 76 -4.77 0.54 10.16
N VAL A 77 -4.99 -0.11 9.02
CA VAL A 77 -4.33 -1.37 8.68
C VAL A 77 -3.09 -1.04 7.88
N ALA A 78 -1.92 -1.36 8.42
CA ALA A 78 -0.66 -1.32 7.71
C ALA A 78 -0.35 -2.76 7.26
N PRO A 79 -0.76 -3.17 6.05
CA PRO A 79 -0.33 -4.45 5.51
C PRO A 79 1.20 -4.46 5.41
N HIS A 80 1.82 -5.64 5.45
CA HIS A 80 3.25 -5.77 5.20
C HIS A 80 3.58 -5.18 3.82
N GLN A 81 4.07 -3.94 3.83
CA GLN A 81 4.65 -3.30 2.67
C GLN A 81 6.10 -3.75 2.64
N VAL A 82 6.46 -4.55 1.65
CA VAL A 82 7.85 -4.71 1.25
C VAL A 82 8.40 -3.29 1.07
N GLU A 83 9.36 -2.90 1.90
CA GLU A 83 9.80 -1.53 2.12
C GLU A 83 9.75 -0.63 0.87
N GLN A 84 8.68 0.17 0.76
CA GLN A 84 8.76 1.44 0.05
C GLN A 84 8.97 2.46 1.15
N SER A 85 10.25 2.70 1.49
CA SER A 85 10.61 3.68 2.51
C SER A 85 9.97 5.01 2.14
N ARG A 86 9.07 5.41 3.04
CA ARG A 86 8.46 6.73 3.19
C ARG A 86 9.52 7.81 2.98
N GLU A 87 9.47 8.51 1.85
CA GLU A 87 10.19 9.78 1.68
C GLU A 87 9.40 10.90 2.38
N ASP A 88 10.17 11.76 3.04
CA ASP A 88 9.73 12.96 3.75
C ASP A 88 8.79 13.86 2.93
N PRO A 89 7.82 14.53 3.57
CA PRO A 89 6.92 15.47 2.91
C PRO A 89 7.60 16.83 2.76
N THR A 90 8.70 16.90 2.03
CA THR A 90 9.33 18.19 1.64
C THR A 90 9.79 18.15 0.19
N ASP A 91 8.86 18.01 -0.75
CA ASP A 91 8.91 18.82 -1.98
C ASP A 91 7.55 18.84 -2.68
N ARG A 92 6.67 19.74 -2.23
CA ARG A 92 5.56 20.21 -3.07
C ARG A 92 6.14 21.29 -3.97
N GLY A 93 6.64 20.90 -5.14
CA GLY A 93 7.20 21.82 -6.11
C GLY A 93 7.26 21.25 -7.52
N ALA A 94 6.39 21.77 -8.39
CA ALA A 94 6.38 21.64 -9.85
C ALA A 94 6.01 20.27 -10.46
N ALA A 95 4.74 20.17 -10.85
CA ALA A 95 4.39 19.45 -12.08
C ALA A 95 4.87 20.27 -13.29
N PRO A 96 5.49 19.64 -14.30
CA PRO A 96 5.36 20.08 -15.68
C PRO A 96 4.44 19.12 -16.45
N ALA A 97 3.76 19.73 -17.42
CA ALA A 97 2.71 19.20 -18.26
C ALA A 97 3.14 18.03 -19.17
N ASP A 98 2.11 17.38 -19.71
CA ASP A 98 2.10 16.41 -20.80
C ASP A 98 3.19 16.63 -21.86
N ASP A 99 3.84 15.52 -22.23
CA ASP A 99 4.32 15.31 -23.60
C ASP A 99 4.06 13.85 -23.96
N ALA A 100 2.93 13.62 -24.64
CA ALA A 100 2.61 12.38 -25.33
C ALA A 100 3.45 12.31 -26.61
N ALA A 101 4.33 11.31 -26.73
CA ALA A 101 4.95 10.94 -28.01
C ALA A 101 5.64 9.56 -27.97
N MET A 102 4.84 8.54 -28.26
CA MET A 102 5.09 7.45 -29.19
C MET A 102 6.19 6.43 -28.86
N GLY A 103 5.70 5.29 -28.39
CA GLY A 103 6.34 3.97 -28.40
C GLY A 103 6.04 3.25 -27.09
N PHE A 104 5.11 2.28 -27.12
CA PHE A 104 4.45 1.60 -25.98
C PHE A 104 3.15 2.23 -25.44
N GLU A 105 2.56 3.18 -26.15
CA GLU A 105 1.28 3.81 -25.76
C GLU A 105 0.09 3.07 -26.39
N ASP A 106 -0.37 2.01 -25.74
CA ASP A 106 -1.82 1.74 -25.54
C ASP A 106 -2.00 0.60 -24.51
N GLY A 107 -1.52 0.84 -23.29
CA GLY A 107 -1.60 -0.13 -22.21
C GLY A 107 -1.49 0.57 -20.86
N ALA A 108 -2.11 -0.02 -19.84
CA ALA A 108 -2.06 0.50 -18.48
C ALA A 108 -0.61 0.73 -18.04
N THR A 109 -0.22 2.00 -17.88
CA THR A 109 1.10 2.39 -17.41
C THR A 109 1.21 2.08 -15.92
N THR A 110 2.08 1.14 -15.55
CA THR A 110 2.38 0.85 -14.15
C THR A 110 3.48 1.79 -13.64
N ARG A 111 3.23 2.49 -12.53
CA ARG A 111 4.21 3.37 -11.89
C ARG A 111 5.27 2.55 -11.15
N ILE A 112 6.55 2.84 -11.40
CA ILE A 112 7.69 2.17 -10.77
C ILE A 112 8.62 3.24 -10.20
N ASN A 113 9.03 3.11 -8.92
CA ASN A 113 10.06 3.95 -8.31
C ASN A 113 11.41 3.20 -8.35
N VAL A 114 12.43 3.79 -8.99
CA VAL A 114 13.77 3.21 -9.12
C VAL A 114 14.77 4.03 -8.31
N ARG A 115 15.56 3.38 -7.45
CA ARG A 115 16.68 4.02 -6.75
C ARG A 115 17.97 3.80 -7.54
N LEU A 116 18.56 4.88 -8.02
CA LEU A 116 19.80 4.87 -8.78
C LEU A 116 20.92 5.45 -7.91
N PRO A 117 22.15 4.89 -7.94
CA PRO A 117 23.32 5.58 -7.41
C PRO A 117 23.49 6.94 -8.09
N GLU A 118 23.96 7.95 -7.37
CA GLU A 118 24.06 9.34 -7.86
C GLU A 118 24.81 9.45 -9.19
N GLN A 119 25.91 8.69 -9.33
CA GLN A 119 26.72 8.65 -10.56
C GLN A 119 25.91 8.14 -11.76
N LEU A 120 25.02 7.16 -11.54
CA LEU A 120 24.20 6.59 -12.59
C LEU A 120 23.06 7.53 -12.98
N LYS A 121 22.44 8.21 -12.00
CA LYS A 121 21.44 9.24 -12.28
C LYS A 121 22.01 10.36 -13.15
N ALA A 122 23.18 10.90 -12.79
CA ALA A 122 23.84 11.96 -13.57
C ALA A 122 24.15 11.52 -15.01
N ALA A 123 24.66 10.29 -15.20
CA ALA A 123 24.93 9.75 -16.53
C ALA A 123 23.65 9.59 -17.37
N VAL A 124 22.54 9.19 -16.75
CA VAL A 124 21.23 9.06 -17.41
C VAL A 124 20.67 10.43 -17.80
N GLU A 125 20.76 11.43 -16.91
CA GLU A 125 20.32 12.80 -17.20
C GLU A 125 21.12 13.43 -18.36
N GLU A 126 22.44 13.23 -18.39
CA GLU A 126 23.29 13.70 -19.48
C GLU A 126 22.94 13.02 -20.81
N ALA A 127 22.73 11.70 -20.82
CA ALA A 127 22.35 10.96 -22.02
C ALA A 127 20.96 11.37 -22.53
N ALA A 128 19.99 11.52 -21.63
CA ALA A 128 18.65 12.00 -21.96
C ALA A 128 18.68 13.43 -22.51
N GLY A 129 19.49 14.31 -21.90
CA GLY A 129 19.70 15.69 -22.34
C GLY A 129 20.31 15.79 -23.73
N LYS A 130 21.31 14.97 -24.06
CA LYS A 130 21.90 14.88 -25.42
C LYS A 130 20.89 14.48 -26.48
N GLU A 131 19.89 13.69 -26.09
CA GLU A 131 18.83 13.20 -26.98
C GLU A 131 17.59 14.10 -27.02
N GLY A 132 17.55 15.17 -26.21
CA GLY A 132 16.39 16.05 -26.10
C GLY A 132 15.14 15.33 -25.58
N ARG A 133 15.31 14.33 -24.71
CA ARG A 133 14.23 13.50 -24.18
C ARG A 133 14.13 13.61 -22.67
N SER A 134 12.93 13.40 -22.14
CA SER A 134 12.77 13.20 -20.70
C SER A 134 13.50 11.94 -20.27
N VAL A 135 14.00 11.93 -19.03
CA VAL A 135 14.67 10.78 -18.43
C VAL A 135 13.79 9.53 -18.50
N ASN A 136 12.48 9.67 -18.24
CA ASN A 136 11.53 8.56 -18.33
C ASN A 136 11.43 8.01 -19.76
N ALA A 137 11.29 8.86 -20.76
CA ALA A 137 11.21 8.43 -22.17
C ALA A 137 12.52 7.78 -22.65
N TRP A 138 13.67 8.30 -22.18
CA TRP A 138 14.98 7.73 -22.46
C TRP A 138 15.15 6.35 -21.81
N LEU A 139 14.76 6.20 -20.53
CA LEU A 139 14.83 4.93 -19.80
C LEU A 139 13.92 3.86 -20.41
N VAL A 140 12.67 4.20 -20.75
CA VAL A 140 11.73 3.27 -21.40
C VAL A 140 12.29 2.80 -22.74
N ARG A 141 12.87 3.71 -23.53
CA ARG A 141 13.54 3.36 -24.78
C ARG A 141 14.73 2.44 -24.54
N ALA A 142 15.63 2.79 -23.62
CA ALA A 142 16.81 1.99 -23.30
C ALA A 142 16.42 0.56 -22.87
N ALA A 143 15.42 0.42 -21.99
CA ALA A 143 14.87 -0.87 -21.58
C ALA A 143 14.30 -1.66 -22.77
N SER A 144 13.53 -1.01 -23.64
CA SER A 144 12.98 -1.67 -24.84
C SER A 144 14.06 -2.14 -25.81
N THR A 145 15.13 -1.38 -25.97
CA THR A 145 16.25 -1.74 -26.84
C THR A 145 17.06 -2.91 -26.28
N ALA A 146 17.27 -2.95 -24.96
CA ALA A 146 17.95 -4.05 -24.28
C ALA A 146 17.16 -5.36 -24.39
N LEU A 147 15.83 -5.30 -24.20
CA LEU A 147 14.96 -6.47 -24.35
C LEU A 147 14.97 -7.01 -25.79
N ARG A 148 14.86 -6.14 -26.80
CA ARG A 148 14.95 -6.54 -28.22
C ARG A 148 16.32 -7.11 -28.61
N ALA A 149 17.40 -6.66 -27.98
CA ALA A 149 18.73 -7.21 -28.21
C ALA A 149 18.83 -8.63 -27.65
N SER A 150 18.36 -8.85 -26.41
CA SER A 150 18.33 -10.17 -25.77
C SER A 150 17.50 -11.20 -26.57
N GLU A 151 16.36 -10.79 -27.15
CA GLU A 151 15.56 -11.68 -28.00
C GLU A 151 16.29 -12.12 -29.28
N ARG A 152 17.06 -11.22 -29.92
CA ARG A 152 17.83 -11.55 -31.12
C ARG A 152 18.96 -12.53 -30.83
N ASP A 153 19.66 -12.36 -29.70
CA ASP A 153 20.73 -13.26 -29.29
C ASP A 153 20.19 -14.68 -29.04
N HIS A 154 19.05 -14.81 -28.35
CA HIS A 154 18.40 -16.11 -28.11
C HIS A 154 17.93 -16.82 -29.39
N VAL A 155 17.54 -16.10 -30.44
CA VAL A 155 17.13 -16.70 -31.72
C VAL A 155 18.36 -17.16 -32.52
N SER A 156 19.48 -16.46 -32.41
CA SER A 156 20.73 -16.83 -33.08
C SER A 156 21.35 -18.11 -32.50
N ASP A 157 21.28 -18.29 -31.18
CA ASP A 157 21.82 -19.46 -30.48
C ASP A 157 21.03 -20.75 -30.77
N ARG A 158 19.72 -20.62 -31.06
CA ARG A 158 18.88 -21.75 -31.50
C ARG A 158 19.12 -22.19 -32.95
N ARG A 159 19.81 -21.40 -33.78
CA ARG A 159 19.96 -21.66 -35.22
C ARG A 159 21.36 -22.09 -35.63
N GLY A 160 22.30 -22.27 -34.69
CA GLY A 160 23.71 -22.51 -34.99
C GLY A 160 24.37 -23.70 -34.29
N LYS A 161 24.12 -24.93 -34.77
CA LYS A 161 25.10 -26.04 -34.76
C LYS A 161 24.62 -27.16 -35.70
N PRO A 162 25.05 -27.22 -36.97
CA PRO A 162 24.93 -28.45 -37.75
C PRO A 162 25.99 -29.42 -37.21
N SER A 163 25.57 -30.34 -36.35
CA SER A 163 26.42 -31.47 -35.95
C SER A 163 26.72 -32.30 -37.19
N ALA A 164 27.97 -32.28 -37.65
CA ALA A 164 28.45 -33.17 -38.69
C ALA A 164 28.36 -34.62 -38.18
N GLN A 165 27.27 -35.31 -38.54
CA GLN A 165 27.09 -36.75 -38.32
C GLN A 165 28.11 -37.51 -39.16
N ARG A 166 29.24 -37.89 -38.55
CA ARG A 166 30.17 -38.87 -39.09
C ARG A 166 29.63 -40.27 -38.81
N TYR A 167 29.18 -40.95 -39.87
CA TYR A 167 28.96 -42.39 -39.87
C TYR A 167 30.31 -43.12 -39.93
N THR A 168 30.57 -44.03 -39.00
CA THR A 168 31.57 -45.08 -39.15
C THR A 168 30.90 -46.43 -38.91
N GLY A 169 30.63 -47.15 -39.99
CA GLY A 169 30.17 -48.53 -39.98
C GLY A 169 31.33 -49.49 -39.71
N TRP A 170 31.07 -50.54 -38.95
CA TRP A 170 32.01 -51.63 -38.70
C TRP A 170 31.71 -52.77 -39.67
N ALA A 171 32.74 -53.25 -40.37
CA ALA A 171 32.68 -54.41 -41.25
C ALA A 171 33.41 -55.59 -40.59
N ARG A 172 32.66 -56.70 -40.49
CA ARG A 172 33.01 -58.12 -40.28
C ARG A 172 34.06 -58.49 -39.24
#